data_AF-B3F2S9-F1
#
_entry.id   AF-B3F2S9-F1
#
_cell.length_a   1.000
_cell.length_b   1.000
_cell.length_c   1.000
_cell.angle_alpha   90.00
_cell.angle_beta   90.00
_cell.angle_gamma   90.00
#
_symmetry.space_group_name_H-M   'P 1'
#
loop_
_entity.id
_entity.type
_entity.pdbx_description
1 polymer ?
#
loop_
_entity_poly.entity_id
_entity_poly.type
_entity_poly.pdbx_seq_one_letter_code
_entity_poly.pdbx_strand_id
1 'polypeptide(L)' 'KKGGAFTGEVSAEMLVNLSIPWVILGHSERRSLLGESNEFVGDKVAYALSQGLKVIACVGE' A
#
# COMPACT_ATOMS: atom_id res chain seq x y z
N LYS A 1 1.69 -5.61 4.96
CA LYS A 1 1.68 -6.97 5.53
C LYS A 1 1.86 -7.98 4.40
N LYS A 2 2.38 -9.16 4.71
CA LYS A 2 2.59 -10.26 3.75
C LYS A 2 1.26 -10.78 3.19
N GLY A 3 1.27 -11.21 1.92
CA GLY A 3 0.11 -11.85 1.28
C GLY A 3 -0.39 -13.09 2.02
N GLY A 4 -1.67 -13.45 1.80
CA GLY A 4 -2.34 -14.54 2.50
C GLY A 4 -3.85 -14.54 2.27
N ALA A 5 -4.62 -14.88 3.31
CA ALA A 5 -6.08 -14.93 3.28
C ALA A 5 -6.74 -13.53 3.31
N PHE A 6 -6.56 -12.76 2.23
CA PHE A 6 -7.10 -11.42 2.03
C PHE A 6 -7.81 -11.33 0.67
N THR A 7 -8.98 -11.95 0.56
CA THR A 7 -9.75 -12.01 -0.69
C THR A 7 -10.00 -10.61 -1.25
N GLY A 8 -9.59 -10.38 -2.51
CA GLY A 8 -9.78 -9.10 -3.21
C GLY A 8 -8.58 -8.14 -3.12
N GLU A 9 -7.59 -8.42 -2.28
CA GLU A 9 -6.41 -7.55 -2.12
C GLU A 9 -5.23 -8.01 -3.00
N VAL A 10 -4.36 -7.06 -3.35
CA VAL A 10 -3.11 -7.29 -4.08
C VAL A 10 -1.93 -6.99 -3.15
N SER A 11 -1.01 -7.93 -3.01
CA SER A 11 0.13 -7.80 -2.10
C SER A 11 1.35 -7.15 -2.77
N ALA A 12 2.26 -6.59 -1.96
CA ALA A 12 3.49 -5.98 -2.46
C ALA A 12 4.38 -6.98 -3.22
N GLU A 13 4.43 -8.23 -2.77
CA GLU A 13 5.22 -9.28 -3.43
C GLU A 13 4.67 -9.64 -4.82
N MET A 14 3.35 -9.55 -5.02
CA MET A 14 2.75 -9.74 -6.34
C MET A 14 3.20 -8.64 -7.30
N LEU A 15 3.24 -7.38 -6.85
CA LEU A 15 3.75 -6.26 -7.66
C LEU A 15 5.23 -6.44 -8.02
N VAL A 16 6.06 -6.82 -7.04
CA VAL A 16 7.48 -7.11 -7.27
C VAL A 16 7.67 -8.28 -8.24
N ASN A 17 6.90 -9.35 -8.10
CA ASN A 17 6.96 -10.50 -9.01
C ASN A 17 6.61 -10.12 -10.46
N LEU A 18 5.68 -9.19 -10.64
CA LEU A 18 5.33 -8.61 -11.94
C LEU A 18 6.28 -7.50 -12.41
N SER A 19 7.39 -7.27 -11.70
CA SER A 19 8.36 -6.21 -11.99
C SER A 19 7.75 -4.79 -12.01
N ILE A 20 6.69 -4.56 -11.23
CA ILE A 20 6.06 -3.25 -11.08
C ILE A 20 6.82 -2.47 -9.97
N PRO A 21 7.47 -1.34 -10.28
CA PRO A 21 8.40 -0.71 -9.34
C PRO A 21 7.77 0.30 -8.38
N TRP A 22 6.53 0.73 -8.60
CA TRP A 22 5.88 1.82 -7.86
C TRP A 22 4.48 1.43 -7.35
N VAL A 23 4.09 2.03 -6.22
CA VAL A 23 2.73 1.96 -5.68
C VAL A 23 2.29 3.30 -5.07
N ILE A 24 1.01 3.63 -5.21
CA ILE A 24 0.37 4.78 -4.56
C ILE A 24 -0.29 4.31 -3.27
N LEU A 25 -0.02 5.00 -2.16
CA LEU A 25 -0.57 4.66 -0.84
C LEU A 25 -1.12 5.89 -0.13
N GLY A 26 -2.27 5.72 0.54
CA GLY A 26 -2.90 6.78 1.32
C GLY A 26 -3.61 7.87 0.51
N HIS A 27 -4.05 7.55 -0.72
CA HIS A 27 -4.84 8.48 -1.54
C HIS A 27 -6.08 8.98 -0.77
N SER A 28 -6.47 10.24 -0.94
CA SER A 28 -7.56 10.88 -0.18
C SER A 28 -8.89 10.13 -0.29
N GLU A 29 -9.18 9.57 -1.47
CA GLU A 29 -10.36 8.73 -1.71
C GLU A 29 -10.33 7.45 -0.87
N ARG A 30 -9.16 6.80 -0.72
CA ARG A 30 -9.04 5.59 0.12
C ARG A 30 -9.19 5.92 1.61
N ARG A 31 -8.72 7.08 2.04
CA ARG A 31 -8.90 7.54 3.42
C ARG A 31 -10.37 7.85 3.71
N SER A 32 -11.01 8.63 2.83
CA SER A 32 -12.37 9.13 3.04
C SER A 32 -13.45 8.09 2.77
N LEU A 33 -13.30 7.28 1.70
CA LEU A 33 -14.31 6.33 1.26
C LEU A 33 -14.08 4.92 1.82
N LEU A 34 -12.82 4.52 2.02
CA LEU A 34 -12.45 3.17 2.49
C LEU A 34 -11.92 3.15 3.93
N GLY A 35 -11.84 4.31 4.59
CA GLY A 35 -11.48 4.41 6.00
C GLY A 35 -10.02 4.06 6.32
N GLU A 36 -9.08 4.25 5.39
CA GLU A 36 -7.66 3.98 5.65
C GLU A 36 -7.09 4.98 6.68
N SER A 37 -6.82 4.52 7.90
CA SER A 37 -6.21 5.33 8.96
C SER A 37 -4.72 5.64 8.70
N ASN A 38 -4.16 6.60 9.44
CA ASN A 38 -2.74 6.95 9.33
C ASN A 38 -1.83 5.76 9.68
N GLU A 39 -2.18 4.99 10.70
CA GLU A 39 -1.46 3.81 11.13
C GLU A 39 -1.51 2.74 10.05
N PHE A 40 -2.68 2.51 9.44
CA PHE A 40 -2.84 1.54 8.37
C PHE A 40 -2.04 1.91 7.12
N VAL A 41 -2.06 3.18 6.72
CA VAL A 41 -1.23 3.67 5.61
C VAL A 41 0.25 3.58 5.95
N GLY A 42 0.66 3.96 7.16
CA GLY A 42 2.04 3.87 7.63
C GLY A 42 2.58 2.43 7.56
N ASP A 43 1.81 1.47 8.05
CA ASP A 43 2.14 0.05 7.96
C ASP A 43 2.26 -0.45 6.51
N LYS A 44 1.39 0.02 5.60
CA LYS A 44 1.47 -0.29 4.17
C LYS A 44 2.73 0.29 3.54
N VAL A 45 3.06 1.55 3.83
CA VAL A 45 4.24 2.23 3.31
C VAL A 45 5.51 1.53 3.78
N ALA A 46 5.64 1.27 5.08
CA ALA A 46 6.77 0.56 5.65
C ALA A 46 6.95 -0.82 5.00
N TYR A 47 5.85 -1.56 4.83
CA TYR A 47 5.90 -2.87 4.18
C TYR A 47 6.31 -2.78 2.71
N ALA A 48 5.73 -1.87 1.93
CA ALA A 48 6.05 -1.70 0.51
C ALA A 48 7.54 -1.37 0.30
N LEU A 49 8.07 -0.43 1.11
CA LEU A 49 9.50 -0.08 1.09
C LEU A 49 10.39 -1.28 1.45
N SER A 50 10.02 -2.09 2.44
CA SER A 50 10.76 -3.30 2.81
C SER A 50 10.81 -4.36 1.71
N GLN A 51 9.84 -4.35 0.79
CA GLN A 51 9.82 -5.23 -0.39
C GLN A 51 10.54 -4.61 -1.60
N GLY A 52 11.12 -3.42 -1.46
CA GLY A 52 11.86 -2.74 -2.52
C GLY A 52 11.01 -1.94 -3.50
N LEU A 53 9.71 -1.75 -3.21
CA LEU A 53 8.85 -0.86 -3.99
C LEU A 53 9.17 0.59 -3.69
N LYS A 54 9.07 1.45 -4.71
CA LYS A 54 9.04 2.90 -4.53
C LYS A 54 7.60 3.33 -4.24
N VAL A 55 7.42 4.30 -3.35
CA VAL A 55 6.10 4.67 -2.82
C VAL A 55 5.79 6.13 -3.08
N ILE A 56 4.62 6.39 -3.65
CA ILE A 56 3.97 7.71 -3.66
C ILE A 56 3.03 7.74 -2.45
N ALA A 57 3.47 8.35 -1.35
CA ALA A 57 2.69 8.45 -0.12
C ALA A 57 1.88 9.76 -0.12
N CYS A 58 0.55 9.65 -0.16
CA CYS A 58 -0.33 10.80 -0.18
C CYS A 58 -0.73 11.26 1.24
N VAL A 59 -0.71 12.58 1.43
CA VAL A 59 -1.14 13.31 2.62
C VAL A 59 -1.98 14.53 2.19
N GLY A 60 -2.79 15.06 3.09
CA GLY A 60 -3.65 16.22 2.89
C GLY A 60 -4.47 16.49 4.15
N GLU A 61 -5.01 17.70 4.29
CA GLU A 61 -5.86 18.13 5.40
C GLU A 61 -7.33 17.68 5.28
#